data_AF-A0A496W5K0-F1
#
_entry.id   AF-A0A496W5K0-F1
#
_cell.length_a   1.000
_cell.length_b   1.000
_cell.length_c   1.000
_cell.angle_alpha   90.00
_cell.angle_beta   90.00
_cell.angle_gamma   90.00
#
_symmetry.space_group_name_H-M   'P 1'
#
loop_
_entity.id
_entity.type
_entity.pdbx_description
1 polymer ?
#
loop_
_entity_poly.entity_id
_entity_poly.type
_entity_poly.pdbx_seq_one_letter_code
_entity_poly.pdbx_strand_id
1 'polypeptide(L)'
;MKTTELNERLRKDRPLMAITVRMPEDVVQDLKRVAPAFGFSSDEALIRYYIGQSLRVDLERLNSLPIQTLIESLKRQGVPNPVINKAIEETEQQAFSAFS
;
A
#
# COMPACT_ATOMS: atom_id res chain seq x y z
N MET A 1 3.17 4.75 3.83
CA MET A 1 3.95 3.48 3.94
C MET A 1 5.25 3.68 4.70
N LYS A 2 5.72 2.67 5.45
CA LYS A 2 7.04 2.69 6.12
C LYS A 2 8.17 2.46 5.11
N THR A 3 9.34 3.05 5.33
CA THR A 3 10.52 3.02 4.44
C THR A 3 11.10 1.61 4.25
N THR A 4 10.98 0.72 5.24
CA THR A 4 11.39 -0.69 5.13
C THR A 4 10.57 -1.49 4.12
N GLU A 5 9.25 -1.31 4.09
CA GLU A 5 8.36 -1.93 3.10
C GLU A 5 8.62 -1.41 1.68
N LEU A 6 9.09 -0.16 1.55
CA LEU A 6 9.50 0.40 0.28
C LEU A 6 10.78 -0.29 -0.25
N ASN A 7 11.77 -0.50 0.62
CA ASN A 7 13.02 -1.16 0.26
C ASN A 7 12.80 -2.62 -0.18
N GLU A 8 11.92 -3.35 0.50
CA GLU A 8 11.56 -4.71 0.07
C GLU A 8 10.88 -4.73 -1.31
N ARG A 9 10.04 -3.73 -1.61
CA ARG A 9 9.38 -3.63 -2.92
C ARG A 9 10.33 -3.24 -4.05
N LEU A 10 11.45 -2.58 -3.74
CA LEU A 10 12.50 -2.19 -4.68
C LEU A 10 13.57 -3.27 -4.89
N ARG A 11 13.54 -4.37 -4.14
CA ARG A 11 14.44 -5.51 -4.36
C ARG A 11 14.29 -6.06 -5.78
N LYS A 12 15.40 -6.06 -6.52
CA LYS A 12 15.47 -6.55 -7.90
C LYS A 12 15.27 -8.07 -8.00
N ASP A 13 15.58 -8.80 -6.94
CA ASP A 13 15.56 -10.27 -6.86
C ASP A 13 14.29 -10.83 -6.18
N ARG A 14 13.24 -10.01 -6.04
CA ARG A 14 12.03 -10.44 -5.35
C ARG A 14 11.39 -11.65 -6.08
N PRO A 15 10.93 -12.68 -5.35
CA PRO A 15 10.30 -13.84 -5.94
C PRO A 15 9.03 -13.42 -6.69
N LEU A 16 8.86 -13.96 -7.89
CA LEU A 16 7.67 -13.75 -8.73
C LEU A 16 6.77 -14.97 -8.63
N MET A 17 5.47 -14.72 -8.58
CA MET A 17 4.43 -15.75 -8.65
C MET A 17 3.57 -15.48 -9.88
N ALA A 18 3.41 -16.49 -10.73
CA ALA A 18 2.52 -16.40 -11.88
C ALA A 18 1.07 -16.60 -11.43
N ILE A 19 0.18 -15.75 -11.92
CA ILE A 19 -1.28 -15.89 -11.75
C ILE A 19 -1.93 -15.91 -13.12
N THR A 20 -3.03 -16.65 -13.26
CA THR A 20 -3.86 -16.65 -14.46
C THR A 20 -5.19 -15.99 -14.13
N VAL A 21 -5.56 -14.96 -14.89
CA VAL A 21 -6.81 -14.22 -14.72
C VAL A 21 -7.56 -14.23 -16.04
N ARG A 22 -8.85 -14.58 -16.01
CA ARG A 22 -9.76 -14.45 -17.15
C ARG A 22 -10.38 -13.05 -17.13
N MET A 23 -10.41 -12.38 -18.28
CA MET A 23 -11.00 -11.05 -18.44
C MET A 23 -11.92 -11.02 -19.66
N PRO A 24 -12.92 -10.12 -19.68
CA PRO A 24 -13.70 -9.85 -20.89
C PRO A 24 -12.80 -9.45 -22.06
N GLU A 25 -13.18 -9.82 -23.27
CA GLU A 25 -12.37 -9.59 -24.48
C GLU A 25 -12.19 -8.09 -24.76
N ASP A 26 -13.24 -7.31 -24.60
CA ASP A 26 -13.24 -5.85 -24.74
C ASP A 26 -12.24 -5.19 -23.78
N VAL A 27 -12.16 -5.66 -22.54
CA VAL A 27 -11.19 -5.18 -21.56
C VAL A 27 -9.75 -5.47 -22.01
N VAL A 28 -9.49 -6.65 -22.55
CA VAL A 28 -8.16 -7.00 -23.08
C VAL A 28 -7.80 -6.14 -24.30
N GLN A 29 -8.77 -5.85 -25.16
CA GLN A 29 -8.57 -4.96 -26.31
C GLN A 29 -8.28 -3.52 -25.86
N ASP A 30 -8.97 -3.03 -24.83
CA ASP A 30 -8.69 -1.71 -24.27
C ASP A 30 -7.29 -1.64 -23.63
N LEU A 31 -6.86 -2.68 -22.91
CA LEU A 31 -5.50 -2.76 -22.37
C LEU A 31 -4.45 -2.65 -23.48
N LYS A 32 -4.64 -3.37 -24.60
CA LYS A 32 -3.78 -3.31 -25.80
C LYS A 32 -3.67 -1.93 -26.40
N ARG A 33 -4.73 -1.13 -26.30
CA ARG A 33 -4.77 0.24 -26.81
C ARG A 33 -4.14 1.22 -25.82
N VAL A 34 -4.42 1.07 -24.53
CA VAL A 34 -3.95 1.97 -23.47
C VAL A 34 -2.47 1.80 -23.19
N ALA A 35 -1.96 0.57 -23.13
CA ALA A 35 -0.56 0.30 -22.80
C ALA A 35 0.43 1.13 -23.64
N PRO A 36 0.42 1.08 -24.98
CA PRO A 36 1.34 1.87 -25.79
C PRO A 36 1.07 3.37 -25.69
N ALA A 37 -0.19 3.80 -25.61
CA ALA A 37 -0.56 5.20 -25.50
C ALA A 37 0.00 5.86 -24.21
N PHE A 38 0.20 5.07 -23.15
CA PHE A 38 0.74 5.52 -21.87
C PHE A 38 2.21 5.12 -21.66
N GLY A 39 2.90 4.66 -22.72
CA GLY A 39 4.33 4.36 -22.69
C GLY A 39 4.71 3.03 -22.03
N PHE A 40 3.75 2.12 -21.84
CA PHE A 40 4.03 0.77 -21.35
C PHE A 40 4.46 -0.15 -22.50
N SER A 41 5.42 -1.04 -22.22
CA SER A 41 5.94 -2.01 -23.18
C SER A 41 4.99 -3.20 -23.42
N SER A 42 4.03 -3.44 -22.53
CA SER A 42 3.02 -4.50 -22.67
C SER A 42 1.80 -4.25 -21.81
N ASP A 43 0.69 -4.90 -22.14
CA ASP A 43 -0.55 -4.90 -21.33
C ASP A 43 -0.29 -5.45 -19.94
N GLU A 44 0.56 -6.46 -19.82
CA GLU A 44 0.96 -7.03 -18.54
C GLU A 44 1.70 -6.00 -17.66
N ALA A 45 2.53 -5.15 -18.27
CA ALA A 45 3.20 -4.06 -17.56
C ALA A 45 2.18 -3.03 -17.05
N LEU A 46 1.18 -2.69 -17.86
CA LEU A 46 0.09 -1.80 -17.47
C LEU A 46 -0.76 -2.41 -16.33
N ILE A 47 -1.13 -3.69 -16.44
CA ILE A 47 -1.90 -4.41 -15.41
C ILE A 47 -1.14 -4.39 -14.07
N ARG A 48 0.15 -4.76 -14.07
CA ARG A 48 0.96 -4.74 -12.84
C ARG A 48 1.05 -3.33 -12.24
N TYR A 49 1.11 -2.30 -13.07
CA TYR A 49 1.11 -0.91 -12.62
C TYR A 49 -0.21 -0.54 -11.94
N TYR A 50 -1.36 -0.78 -12.59
CA TYR A 50 -2.68 -0.49 -12.03
C TYR A 50 -2.94 -1.24 -10.73
N ILE A 51 -2.66 -2.54 -10.70
CA ILE A 51 -2.79 -3.34 -9.47
C ILE A 51 -1.90 -2.77 -8.38
N GLY A 52 -0.63 -2.47 -8.68
CA GLY A 52 0.33 -1.96 -7.71
C GLY A 52 -0.08 -0.61 -7.10
N GLN A 53 -0.70 0.26 -7.90
CA GLN A 53 -1.19 1.57 -7.46
C GLN A 53 -2.37 1.42 -6.50
N SER A 54 -3.44 0.73 -6.91
CA SER A 54 -4.64 0.57 -6.09
C SER A 54 -4.35 -0.23 -4.82
N LEU A 55 -3.56 -1.31 -4.93
CA LEU A 55 -3.22 -2.13 -3.77
C LEU A 55 -2.42 -1.36 -2.72
N ARG A 56 -1.60 -0.38 -3.13
CA ARG A 56 -0.88 0.47 -2.17
C ARG A 56 -1.85 1.31 -1.33
N VAL A 57 -2.86 1.90 -1.96
CA VAL A 57 -3.90 2.69 -1.27
C VAL A 57 -4.68 1.81 -0.30
N ASP A 58 -5.07 0.61 -0.73
CA ASP A 58 -5.85 -0.31 0.09
C ASP A 58 -5.03 -0.85 1.27
N LEU A 59 -3.75 -1.15 1.08
CA LEU A 59 -2.85 -1.57 2.15
C LEU A 59 -2.65 -0.45 3.19
N GLU A 60 -2.56 0.81 2.77
CA GLU A 60 -2.50 1.94 3.72
C GLU A 60 -3.80 2.09 4.53
N ARG A 61 -4.96 1.86 3.90
CA ARG A 61 -6.24 1.82 4.60
C ARG A 61 -6.30 0.66 5.59
N LEU A 62 -5.92 -0.54 5.18
CA LEU A 62 -5.88 -1.72 6.06
C LEU A 62 -4.94 -1.53 7.25
N ASN A 63 -3.79 -0.88 7.06
CA ASN A 63 -2.86 -0.59 8.16
C ASN A 63 -3.36 0.50 9.12
N SER A 64 -4.20 1.44 8.64
CA SER A 64 -4.75 2.51 9.48
C SER A 64 -6.00 2.10 10.26
N LEU A 65 -6.76 1.09 9.81
CA LEU A 65 -7.95 0.58 10.50
C LEU A 65 -7.65 0.05 11.93
N PRO A 66 -6.63 -0.81 12.16
CA PRO A 66 -6.28 -1.30 13.49
C PRO A 66 -5.89 -0.18 14.46
N ILE A 67 -5.16 0.84 13.99
CA ILE A 67 -4.73 1.97 14.83
C ILE A 67 -5.94 2.82 15.23
N GLN A 68 -6.84 3.12 14.29
CA GLN A 68 -8.05 3.87 14.61
C GLN A 68 -8.96 3.11 15.59
N THR A 69 -9.17 1.81 15.38
CA THR A 69 -9.94 0.97 16.31
C THR A 69 -9.29 0.89 17.70
N LEU A 70 -7.95 0.82 17.77
CA LEU A 70 -7.22 0.85 19.03
C LEU A 70 -7.40 2.19 19.75
N ILE A 71 -7.24 3.31 19.04
CA ILE A 71 -7.45 4.67 19.58
C ILE A 71 -8.87 4.82 20.14
N GLU A 72 -9.88 4.39 19.41
CA GLU A 72 -11.27 4.41 19.87
C GLU A 72 -11.48 3.54 21.11
N SER A 73 -10.87 2.35 21.14
CA SER A 73 -10.94 1.47 22.31
C SER A 73 -10.31 2.11 23.55
N LEU A 74 -9.15 2.76 23.42
CA LEU A 74 -8.48 3.47 24.51
C LEU A 74 -9.31 4.66 25.01
N LYS A 75 -9.92 5.44 24.10
CA LYS A 75 -10.84 6.51 24.47
C LYS A 75 -12.03 5.99 25.27
N ARG A 76 -12.63 4.86 24.85
CA ARG A 76 -13.73 4.21 25.60
C ARG A 76 -13.31 3.71 26.98
N GLN A 77 -12.05 3.34 27.16
CA GLN A 77 -11.48 2.97 28.45
C GLN A 77 -11.09 4.18 29.33
N GLY A 78 -11.35 5.41 28.86
CA GLY A 78 -11.10 6.63 29.62
C GLY A 78 -9.68 7.20 29.48
N VAL A 79 -8.88 6.70 28.52
CA VAL A 79 -7.55 7.26 28.27
C VAL A 79 -7.69 8.67 27.67
N PRO A 80 -7.08 9.71 28.27
CA PRO A 80 -7.19 11.07 27.77
C PRO A 80 -6.52 11.27 26.40
N ASN A 81 -7.17 12.03 25.51
CA ASN A 81 -6.63 12.37 24.18
C ASN A 81 -5.19 12.92 24.20
N PRO A 82 -4.77 13.78 25.16
CA PRO A 82 -3.38 14.26 25.20
C PRO A 82 -2.36 13.13 25.37
N VAL A 83 -2.70 12.08 26.13
CA VAL A 83 -1.83 10.91 26.35
C VAL A 83 -1.75 10.07 25.08
N ILE A 84 -2.88 9.85 24.41
CA ILE A 84 -2.95 9.11 23.14
C ILE A 84 -2.13 9.82 22.06
N ASN A 85 -2.33 11.14 21.90
CA ASN A 85 -1.61 11.92 20.89
C ASN A 85 -0.11 11.91 21.13
N LYS A 86 0.31 12.10 22.40
CA LYS A 86 1.72 12.02 22.79
C LYS A 86 2.32 10.64 22.46
N ALA A 87 1.62 9.55 22.76
CA ALA A 87 2.08 8.21 22.44
C ALA A 87 2.21 7.95 20.93
N ILE A 88 1.30 8.52 20.12
CA ILE A 88 1.40 8.46 18.65
C ILE A 88 2.64 9.22 18.18
N GLU A 89 2.83 10.47 18.63
CA GLU A 89 4.00 11.28 18.28
C GLU A 89 5.33 10.61 18.66
N GLU A 90 5.42 10.04 19.86
CA GLU A 90 6.59 9.28 20.32
C GLU A 90 6.87 8.07 19.42
N THR A 91 5.82 7.35 18.99
CA THR A 91 5.95 6.19 18.10
C THR A 91 6.41 6.60 16.70
N GLU A 92 5.90 7.72 16.18
CA GLU A 92 6.31 8.27 14.88
C GLU A 92 7.77 8.74 14.90
N GLN A 93 8.20 9.41 15.99
CA GLN A 93 9.58 9.84 16.19
C GLN A 93 10.55 8.66 16.32
N GLN A 94 10.17 7.61 17.07
CA GLN A 94 10.96 6.38 17.19
C GLN A 94 11.07 5.62 15.87
N ALA A 95 9.99 5.61 15.07
CA ALA A 95 10.06 5.05 13.74
C ALA A 95 11.07 5.84 12.90
N PHE A 96 11.02 7.17 12.90
CA PHE A 96 11.92 8.01 12.10
C PHE A 96 13.40 7.87 12.49
N SER A 97 13.69 7.70 13.79
CA SER A 97 15.07 7.52 14.29
C SER A 97 15.64 6.12 14.04
N ALA A 98 14.80 5.09 13.94
CA ALA A 98 15.23 3.75 13.56
C ALA A 98 15.63 3.61 12.07
N PHE A 99 15.44 4.66 11.28
CA PHE A 99 15.74 4.70 9.84
C PHE A 99 16.87 5.68 9.45
N SER A 100 17.56 6.30 10.43
CA SER A 100 18.74 7.17 10.23
C SER A 100 20.02 6.49 10.68
#